data_AF-A0A841P228-F1
#
_entry.id   AF-A0A841P228-F1
#
_cell.length_a   1.000
_cell.length_b   1.000
_cell.length_c   1.000
_cell.angle_alpha   90.00
_cell.angle_beta   90.00
_cell.angle_gamma   90.00
#
_symmetry.space_group_name_H-M   'P 1'
#
loop_
_entity.id
_entity.type
_entity.pdbx_description
1 polymer ?
#
loop_
_entity_poly.entity_id
_entity_poly.type
_entity_poly.pdbx_seq_one_letter_code
_entity_poly.pdbx_strand_id
1 'polypeptide(L)'
;MAMLSCLGVAHAQQQPENIPWENSVAIAQKMAAGLLERQTGAKDFPTPSFAVEVDLNLDGFPEIFAYRYAPDCDGTHCGNFLFVLEGDSYQEVLGDIPGARLVPQDKIGLSAFKRNGFLDMQSDQMMIGWDGKRYVDASTFPASSLDGAAFMAACQKSRSNEQPAGGEAERVSAECQCRFSRFQVTGFTQPDLDRYTASLGENFEYPTGAKEIAWQALLKNAEDVGTGCDVASGKSQWPPAYFNHGDQPQQKLNFDSFLDACPAQDFILTNHKIGSPDRALSLCGCLAREMPTQGISQEGLDLVAQYYRNEISDADIEAEDADALTFHDKASEACLSQFPAK
;
A
#
# COMPACT_ATOMS: atom_id res chain seq x y z
N MET A 1 -32.64 1.08 -39.34
CA MET A 1 -32.31 -0.02 -40.25
C MET A 1 -31.15 -0.75 -39.63
N ALA A 2 -31.40 -2.00 -39.23
CA ALA A 2 -30.49 -2.84 -38.47
C ALA A 2 -29.28 -3.29 -39.31
N MET A 3 -28.11 -3.41 -38.67
CA MET A 3 -27.25 -4.58 -38.86
C MET A 3 -26.60 -4.96 -37.53
N LEU A 4 -26.99 -6.15 -37.08
CA LEU A 4 -26.42 -6.94 -36.02
C LEU A 4 -25.18 -7.70 -36.54
N SER A 5 -24.31 -8.05 -35.58
CA SER A 5 -23.42 -9.23 -35.57
C SER A 5 -22.08 -9.14 -36.30
N CYS A 6 -21.03 -8.91 -35.51
CA CYS A 6 -20.04 -9.96 -35.26
C CYS A 6 -19.64 -9.91 -33.77
N LEU A 7 -20.34 -10.72 -32.98
CA LEU A 7 -19.91 -11.17 -31.66
C LEU A 7 -18.62 -11.99 -31.86
N GLY A 8 -17.48 -11.32 -31.82
CA GLY A 8 -16.21 -11.97 -31.52
C GLY A 8 -16.21 -12.28 -30.03
N VAL A 9 -16.35 -13.56 -29.69
CA VAL A 9 -16.05 -14.05 -28.35
C VAL A 9 -14.56 -13.78 -28.12
N ALA A 10 -14.26 -12.63 -27.51
CA ALA A 10 -12.96 -12.40 -26.90
C ALA A 10 -12.82 -13.52 -25.88
N HIS A 11 -12.04 -14.54 -26.21
CA HIS A 11 -11.58 -15.51 -25.25
C HIS A 11 -10.82 -14.67 -24.22
N ALA A 12 -11.44 -14.43 -23.07
CA ALA A 12 -10.72 -14.06 -21.88
C ALA A 12 -9.67 -15.16 -21.71
N GLN A 13 -8.43 -14.88 -22.13
CA GLN A 13 -7.31 -15.69 -21.72
C GLN A 13 -7.40 -15.69 -20.20
N GLN A 14 -7.66 -16.86 -19.60
CA GLN A 14 -7.46 -17.05 -18.17
C GLN A 14 -6.08 -16.50 -17.88
N GLN A 15 -6.02 -15.42 -17.09
CA GLN A 15 -4.75 -14.96 -16.56
C GLN A 15 -4.11 -16.18 -15.89
N PRO A 16 -2.82 -16.44 -16.13
CA PRO A 16 -2.13 -17.52 -15.44
C PRO A 16 -2.33 -17.33 -13.93
N GLU A 17 -2.64 -18.44 -13.24
CA GLU A 17 -2.88 -18.46 -11.80
C GLU A 17 -1.72 -17.76 -11.08
N ASN A 18 -2.02 -16.67 -10.37
CA ASN A 18 -1.05 -15.94 -9.58
C ASN A 18 -1.24 -16.36 -8.12
N ILE A 19 -0.74 -17.56 -7.80
CA ILE A 19 -0.86 -18.16 -6.46
C ILE A 19 -0.38 -17.21 -5.36
N PRO A 20 0.77 -16.51 -5.48
CA PRO A 20 1.19 -15.54 -4.48
C PRO A 20 0.15 -14.44 -4.22
N TRP A 21 -0.46 -13.90 -5.27
CA TRP A 21 -1.55 -12.92 -5.15
C TRP A 21 -2.79 -13.52 -4.49
N GLU A 22 -3.19 -14.72 -4.88
CA GLU A 22 -4.35 -15.40 -4.30
C GLU A 22 -4.17 -15.68 -2.80
N ASN A 23 -2.97 -16.11 -2.39
CA ASN A 23 -2.62 -16.29 -0.98
C ASN A 23 -2.71 -14.96 -0.22
N SER A 24 -2.15 -13.88 -0.77
CA SER A 24 -2.23 -12.56 -0.14
C SER A 24 -3.66 -12.05 0.01
N VAL A 25 -4.52 -12.25 -1.00
CA VAL A 25 -5.93 -11.89 -0.93
C VAL A 25 -6.65 -12.71 0.14
N ALA A 26 -6.39 -14.01 0.24
CA ALA A 26 -7.00 -14.86 1.27
C ALA A 26 -6.61 -14.42 2.70
N ILE A 27 -5.34 -14.08 2.92
CA ILE A 27 -4.84 -13.55 4.20
C ILE A 27 -5.53 -12.23 4.53
N ALA A 28 -5.54 -11.29 3.59
CA ALA A 28 -6.19 -9.99 3.75
C ALA A 28 -7.70 -10.14 4.04
N GLN A 29 -8.38 -11.07 3.37
CA GLN A 29 -9.81 -11.34 3.58
C GLN A 29 -10.09 -11.86 4.98
N LYS A 30 -9.27 -12.80 5.48
CA LYS A 30 -9.39 -13.35 6.83
C LYS A 30 -9.15 -12.28 7.89
N MET A 31 -8.09 -11.48 7.74
CA MET A 31 -7.80 -10.37 8.67
C MET A 31 -8.90 -9.31 8.63
N ALA A 32 -9.36 -8.92 7.43
CA ALA A 32 -10.44 -7.95 7.25
C ALA A 32 -11.76 -8.41 7.87
N ALA A 33 -12.09 -9.70 7.82
CA ALA A 33 -13.31 -10.23 8.44
C ALA A 33 -13.33 -9.94 9.95
N GLY A 34 -12.25 -10.27 10.67
CA GLY A 34 -12.14 -9.97 12.11
C GLY A 34 -12.16 -8.47 12.42
N LEU A 35 -11.56 -7.65 11.56
CA LEU A 35 -11.61 -6.19 11.68
C LEU A 35 -13.01 -5.63 11.48
N LEU A 36 -13.74 -6.14 10.49
CA LEU A 36 -15.14 -5.77 10.21
C LEU A 36 -16.08 -6.19 11.33
N GLU A 37 -15.90 -7.38 11.90
CA GLU A 37 -16.64 -7.83 13.08
C GLU A 37 -16.46 -6.86 14.25
N ARG A 38 -15.21 -6.46 14.54
CA ARG A 38 -14.90 -5.49 15.59
C ARG A 38 -15.50 -4.12 15.31
N GLN A 39 -15.40 -3.65 14.06
CA GLN A 39 -15.87 -2.32 13.66
C GLN A 39 -17.40 -2.21 13.66
N THR A 40 -18.10 -3.26 13.25
CA THR A 40 -19.56 -3.25 13.12
C THR A 40 -20.27 -3.83 14.34
N GLY A 41 -19.56 -4.56 15.20
CA GLY A 41 -20.12 -5.27 16.35
C GLY A 41 -20.97 -6.50 15.97
N ALA A 42 -21.07 -6.83 14.68
CA ALA A 42 -21.78 -8.01 14.20
C ALA A 42 -20.83 -9.22 14.22
N LYS A 43 -21.24 -10.28 14.92
CA LYS A 43 -20.54 -11.58 14.90
C LYS A 43 -20.80 -12.30 13.59
N ASP A 44 -19.86 -13.17 13.21
CA ASP A 44 -19.93 -13.99 12.00
C ASP A 44 -20.11 -13.11 10.76
N PHE A 45 -19.36 -12.00 10.72
CA PHE A 45 -19.48 -11.06 9.61
C PHE A 45 -19.05 -11.77 8.33
N PRO A 46 -19.87 -11.74 7.26
CA PRO A 46 -19.53 -12.43 6.03
C PRO A 46 -18.16 -11.99 5.51
N THR A 47 -17.37 -12.95 5.03
CA THR A 47 -16.08 -12.69 4.40
C THR A 47 -16.23 -11.59 3.35
N PRO A 48 -15.34 -10.58 3.34
CA PRO A 48 -15.40 -9.53 2.35
C PRO A 48 -15.29 -10.10 0.94
N SER A 49 -16.01 -9.50 0.00
CA SER A 49 -16.00 -9.89 -1.41
C SER A 49 -14.61 -9.77 -2.03
N PHE A 50 -13.79 -8.86 -1.52
CA PHE A 50 -12.39 -8.69 -1.87
C PHE A 50 -11.65 -8.02 -0.70
N ALA A 51 -10.38 -8.35 -0.50
CA ALA A 51 -9.49 -7.58 0.36
C ALA A 51 -8.04 -7.69 -0.12
N VAL A 52 -7.26 -6.66 0.20
CA VAL A 52 -5.83 -6.60 -0.12
C VAL A 52 -5.09 -5.82 0.96
N GLU A 53 -3.85 -6.23 1.21
CA GLU A 53 -2.90 -5.51 2.06
C GLU A 53 -2.04 -4.58 1.22
N VAL A 54 -1.96 -3.32 1.63
CA VAL A 54 -1.20 -2.26 0.98
C VAL A 54 -0.51 -1.42 2.05
N ASP A 55 0.73 -1.01 1.83
CA ASP A 55 1.47 -0.07 2.67
C ASP A 55 1.48 1.28 1.96
N LEU A 56 0.38 2.03 2.08
CA LEU A 56 0.17 3.32 1.44
C LEU A 56 0.89 4.45 2.21
N ASN A 57 1.00 4.32 3.53
CA ASN A 57 1.69 5.30 4.38
C ASN A 57 3.19 4.97 4.55
N LEU A 58 3.69 3.91 3.93
CA LEU A 58 5.11 3.52 3.91
C LEU A 58 5.73 3.42 5.31
N ASP A 59 4.94 3.07 6.32
CA ASP A 59 5.39 2.92 7.69
C ASP A 59 5.87 1.49 8.00
N GLY A 60 5.71 0.57 7.04
CA GLY A 60 6.07 -0.84 7.16
C GLY A 60 4.95 -1.73 7.71
N PHE A 61 3.77 -1.18 8.01
CA PHE A 61 2.56 -1.92 8.34
C PHE A 61 1.57 -1.94 7.18
N PRO A 62 0.86 -3.07 6.95
CA PRO A 62 -0.22 -3.11 5.99
C PRO A 62 -1.41 -2.30 6.50
N GLU A 63 -1.87 -1.33 5.70
CA GLU A 63 -3.29 -1.07 5.60
C GLU A 63 -4.01 -2.25 4.94
N ILE A 64 -5.25 -2.49 5.38
CA ILE A 64 -6.10 -3.52 4.82
C ILE A 64 -7.29 -2.85 4.15
N PHE A 65 -7.27 -2.84 2.82
CA PHE A 65 -8.43 -2.42 2.03
C PHE A 65 -9.37 -3.62 1.88
N ALA A 66 -10.64 -3.43 2.22
CA ALA A 66 -11.66 -4.46 2.10
C ALA A 66 -12.90 -3.91 1.41
N TYR A 67 -13.47 -4.74 0.53
CA TYR A 67 -14.74 -4.46 -0.12
C TYR A 67 -15.75 -5.55 0.20
N ARG A 68 -16.93 -5.13 0.63
CA ARG A 68 -18.07 -6.03 0.81
C ARG A 68 -19.23 -5.57 -0.07
N TYR A 69 -19.64 -6.44 -0.98
CA TYR A 69 -20.86 -6.26 -1.75
C TYR A 69 -22.10 -6.68 -0.95
N ALA A 70 -23.15 -5.88 -1.05
CA ALA A 70 -24.52 -6.24 -0.67
C ALA A 70 -25.51 -5.49 -1.60
N PRO A 71 -26.64 -6.09 -2.00
CA PRO A 71 -27.61 -5.43 -2.88
C PRO A 71 -28.12 -4.07 -2.36
N ASP A 72 -28.35 -3.97 -1.05
CA ASP A 72 -28.87 -2.76 -0.40
C ASP A 72 -27.76 -2.01 0.33
N CYS A 73 -26.62 -1.83 -0.34
CA CYS A 73 -25.45 -1.36 0.36
C CYS A 73 -25.55 0.10 0.82
N ASP A 74 -25.46 0.32 2.13
CA ASP A 74 -25.64 1.62 2.79
C ASP A 74 -24.33 2.24 3.30
N GLY A 75 -23.21 1.53 3.20
CA GLY A 75 -21.92 1.98 3.72
C GLY A 75 -21.72 1.66 5.22
N THR A 76 -22.69 1.07 5.90
CA THR A 76 -22.58 0.71 7.32
C THR A 76 -22.00 -0.69 7.50
N HIS A 77 -22.61 -1.66 6.80
CA HIS A 77 -22.24 -3.08 6.89
C HIS A 77 -21.65 -3.63 5.60
N CYS A 78 -21.45 -2.78 4.60
CA CYS A 78 -20.97 -3.13 3.27
C CYS A 78 -20.33 -1.89 2.67
N GLY A 79 -19.70 -2.04 1.50
CA GLY A 79 -18.97 -0.98 0.83
C GLY A 79 -17.48 -1.14 1.03
N ASN A 80 -16.77 -0.03 0.94
CA ASN A 80 -15.31 0.04 1.04
C ASN A 80 -14.90 0.33 2.47
N PHE A 81 -13.88 -0.36 2.95
CA PHE A 81 -13.28 -0.15 4.25
C PHE A 81 -11.76 -0.07 4.06
N LEU A 82 -11.11 0.81 4.80
CA LEU A 82 -9.65 0.85 4.89
C LEU A 82 -9.30 0.81 6.36
N PHE A 83 -8.64 -0.26 6.79
CA PHE A 83 -8.15 -0.40 8.15
C PHE A 83 -6.68 -0.01 8.21
N VAL A 84 -6.34 0.91 9.09
CA VAL A 84 -5.00 1.47 9.21
C VAL A 84 -4.50 1.30 10.63
N LEU A 85 -3.26 0.84 10.80
CA LEU A 85 -2.69 0.63 12.12
C LEU A 85 -2.23 1.97 12.72
N GLU A 86 -3.14 2.69 13.37
CA GLU A 86 -2.83 3.96 14.02
C GLU A 86 -2.33 3.72 15.46
N GLY A 87 -1.02 3.83 15.66
CA GLY A 87 -0.37 3.55 16.94
C GLY A 87 -0.34 2.04 17.24
N ASP A 88 -1.18 1.60 18.17
CA ASP A 88 -1.23 0.20 18.63
C ASP A 88 -2.51 -0.54 18.19
N SER A 89 -3.38 0.09 17.38
CA SER A 89 -4.68 -0.48 16.99
C SER A 89 -5.13 -0.11 15.59
N TYR A 90 -5.75 -1.07 14.89
CA TYR A 90 -6.34 -0.84 13.58
C TYR A 90 -7.59 0.06 13.71
N GLN A 91 -7.63 1.13 12.93
CA GLN A 91 -8.76 2.06 12.81
C GLN A 91 -9.34 1.98 11.40
N GLU A 92 -10.67 1.94 11.29
CA GLU A 92 -11.33 2.08 10.00
C GLU A 92 -11.46 3.55 9.64
N VAL A 93 -10.88 3.97 8.52
CA VAL A 93 -10.73 5.41 8.21
C VAL A 93 -11.67 5.93 7.12
N LEU A 94 -12.24 5.07 6.26
CA LEU A 94 -13.14 5.54 5.19
C LEU A 94 -14.51 5.94 5.72
N GLY A 95 -14.92 5.44 6.88
CA GLY A 95 -16.17 5.85 7.55
C GLY A 95 -16.20 7.31 7.97
N ASP A 96 -15.04 7.89 8.23
CA ASP A 96 -14.91 9.29 8.63
C ASP A 96 -14.87 10.25 7.41
N ILE A 97 -14.83 9.70 6.19
CA ILE A 97 -14.77 10.44 4.94
C ILE A 97 -16.13 10.35 4.23
N PRO A 98 -16.91 11.44 4.15
CA PRO A 98 -18.24 11.42 3.56
C PRO A 98 -18.29 10.79 2.16
N GLY A 99 -19.06 9.72 2.02
CA GLY A 99 -19.29 9.03 0.74
C GLY A 99 -18.21 8.02 0.32
N ALA A 100 -17.04 7.97 0.98
CA ALA A 100 -15.93 7.11 0.56
C ALA A 100 -16.29 5.61 0.57
N ARG A 101 -17.10 5.15 1.53
CA ARG A 101 -17.53 3.75 1.63
C ARG A 101 -18.45 3.29 0.50
N LEU A 102 -19.10 4.20 -0.23
CA LEU A 102 -20.08 3.88 -1.27
C LEU A 102 -19.56 4.10 -2.69
N VAL A 103 -18.30 4.48 -2.84
CA VAL A 103 -17.67 4.64 -4.15
C VAL A 103 -17.59 3.28 -4.87
N PRO A 104 -17.99 3.18 -6.15
CA PRO A 104 -17.83 1.96 -6.93
C PRO A 104 -16.38 1.48 -6.98
N GLN A 105 -16.17 0.17 -6.88
CA GLN A 105 -14.84 -0.46 -6.82
C GLN A 105 -13.94 -0.13 -8.03
N ASP A 106 -14.52 -0.04 -9.22
CA ASP A 106 -13.81 0.32 -10.46
C ASP A 106 -13.30 1.77 -10.47
N LYS A 107 -13.67 2.56 -9.47
CA LYS A 107 -13.25 3.94 -9.28
C LYS A 107 -12.33 4.14 -8.08
N ILE A 108 -11.90 3.06 -7.44
CA ILE A 108 -10.92 3.10 -6.35
C ILE A 108 -9.60 2.58 -6.86
N GLY A 109 -8.52 3.30 -6.55
CA GLY A 109 -7.18 2.86 -6.92
C GLY A 109 -6.10 3.72 -6.31
N LEU A 110 -4.86 3.30 -6.53
CA LEU A 110 -3.71 4.10 -6.16
C LEU A 110 -3.67 5.38 -6.98
N SER A 111 -3.43 6.52 -6.33
CA SER A 111 -3.23 7.77 -7.05
C SER A 111 -1.94 7.74 -7.86
N ALA A 112 -1.91 8.54 -8.91
CA ALA A 112 -0.67 8.88 -9.59
C ALA A 112 0.29 9.69 -8.71
N PHE A 113 -0.15 10.27 -7.58
CA PHE A 113 0.67 11.20 -6.80
C PHE A 113 0.90 10.74 -5.36
N LYS A 114 2.02 11.23 -4.82
CA LYS A 114 2.34 11.16 -3.39
C LYS A 114 2.25 12.55 -2.75
N ARG A 115 2.00 12.57 -1.45
CA ARG A 115 1.99 13.75 -0.60
C ARG A 115 2.85 13.47 0.63
N ASN A 116 3.85 14.32 0.87
CA ASN A 116 4.78 14.18 1.99
C ASN A 116 5.45 12.79 2.09
N GLY A 117 5.70 12.15 0.95
CA GLY A 117 6.27 10.80 0.86
C GLY A 117 5.24 9.66 0.86
N PHE A 118 3.97 9.93 1.16
CA PHE A 118 2.90 8.94 1.28
C PHE A 118 2.05 8.86 0.02
N LEU A 119 1.52 7.68 -0.31
CA LEU A 119 0.68 7.49 -1.48
C LEU A 119 -0.75 8.00 -1.20
N ASP A 120 -1.27 8.83 -2.11
CA ASP A 120 -2.69 9.18 -2.09
C ASP A 120 -3.51 8.03 -2.71
N MET A 121 -4.75 7.86 -2.28
CA MET A 121 -5.75 6.97 -2.88
C MET A 121 -6.74 7.79 -3.70
N GLN A 122 -7.02 7.35 -4.93
CA GLN A 122 -8.12 7.87 -5.74
C GLN A 122 -9.42 7.16 -5.35
N SER A 123 -10.48 7.93 -5.13
CA SER A 123 -11.83 7.42 -4.85
C SER A 123 -12.85 8.24 -5.66
N ASP A 124 -13.18 7.76 -6.87
CA ASP A 124 -13.94 8.50 -7.89
C ASP A 124 -13.31 9.86 -8.21
N GLN A 125 -13.91 10.98 -7.78
CA GLN A 125 -13.37 12.32 -7.95
C GLN A 125 -12.62 12.84 -6.71
N MET A 126 -12.67 12.09 -5.61
CA MET A 126 -12.04 12.44 -4.34
C MET A 126 -10.64 11.85 -4.27
N MET A 127 -9.74 12.63 -3.68
CA MET A 127 -8.39 12.20 -3.32
C MET A 127 -8.37 11.99 -1.82
N ILE A 128 -7.85 10.85 -1.36
CA ILE A 128 -7.68 10.55 0.06
C ILE A 128 -6.19 10.48 0.34
N GLY A 129 -5.69 11.29 1.27
CA GLY A 129 -4.24 11.41 1.54
C GLY A 129 -3.92 11.33 3.02
N TRP A 130 -2.67 10.98 3.32
CA TRP A 130 -2.16 10.89 4.69
C TRP A 130 -1.77 12.28 5.22
N ASP A 131 -2.30 12.67 6.38
CA ASP A 131 -2.00 13.97 7.01
C ASP A 131 -0.80 13.95 7.97
N GLY A 132 -0.12 12.82 8.06
CA GLY A 132 0.94 12.56 9.06
C GLY A 132 0.44 11.77 10.27
N LYS A 133 -0.88 11.59 10.40
CA LYS A 133 -1.52 10.85 11.48
C LYS A 133 -2.59 9.87 10.98
N ARG A 134 -3.38 10.26 9.99
CA ARG A 134 -4.50 9.48 9.46
C ARG A 134 -4.82 9.85 8.01
N TYR A 135 -5.58 8.99 7.34
CA TYR A 135 -6.14 9.31 6.02
C TYR A 135 -7.34 10.25 6.13
N VAL A 136 -7.35 11.28 5.29
CA VAL A 136 -8.40 12.31 5.21
C VAL A 136 -8.67 12.69 3.74
N ASP A 137 -9.78 13.36 3.47
CA ASP A 137 -10.02 13.99 2.16
C ASP A 137 -8.92 15.01 1.87
N ALA A 138 -8.20 14.83 0.78
CA ALA A 138 -7.08 15.68 0.42
C ALA A 138 -7.48 17.12 0.08
N SER A 139 -8.77 17.38 -0.14
CA SER A 139 -9.29 18.75 -0.27
C SER A 139 -9.10 19.58 1.01
N THR A 140 -8.88 18.95 2.16
CA THR A 140 -8.64 19.63 3.44
C THR A 140 -7.20 20.09 3.64
N PHE A 141 -6.26 19.65 2.79
CA PHE A 141 -4.87 20.07 2.88
C PHE A 141 -4.69 21.53 2.46
N PRO A 142 -3.77 22.27 3.08
CA PRO A 142 -3.44 23.61 2.63
C PRO A 142 -2.81 23.56 1.23
N ALA A 143 -3.36 24.35 0.30
CA ALA A 143 -2.78 24.59 -1.01
C ALA A 143 -1.93 25.86 -0.97
N SER A 144 -0.72 25.78 -1.52
CA SER A 144 0.18 26.92 -1.66
C SER A 144 -0.07 27.66 -2.98
N SER A 145 -0.16 28.98 -2.91
CA SER A 145 -0.03 29.83 -4.11
C SER A 145 1.46 30.14 -4.32
N LEU A 146 2.06 29.48 -5.30
CA LEU A 146 3.48 29.62 -5.64
C LEU A 146 3.67 30.48 -6.89
N ASP A 147 4.72 31.31 -6.93
CA ASP A 147 5.23 31.92 -8.15
C ASP A 147 6.16 30.92 -8.86
N GLY A 148 5.68 30.40 -10.00
CA GLY A 148 6.36 29.38 -10.78
C GLY A 148 7.21 29.88 -11.94
N ALA A 149 7.30 31.19 -12.19
CA ALA A 149 7.92 31.69 -13.42
C ALA A 149 9.39 31.24 -13.56
N ALA A 150 10.18 31.37 -12.49
CA ALA A 150 11.57 30.93 -12.47
C ALA A 150 11.69 29.40 -12.58
N PHE A 151 10.83 28.67 -11.87
CA PHE A 151 10.81 27.21 -11.94
C PHE A 151 10.53 26.71 -13.36
N MET A 152 9.50 27.24 -14.02
CA MET A 152 9.10 26.81 -15.36
C MET A 152 10.23 27.01 -16.36
N ALA A 153 10.90 28.16 -16.33
CA ALA A 153 12.05 28.43 -17.19
C ALA A 153 13.23 27.47 -16.91
N ALA A 154 13.56 27.25 -15.64
CA ALA A 154 14.65 26.35 -15.23
C ALA A 154 14.35 24.89 -15.57
N CYS A 155 13.13 24.41 -15.33
CA CYS A 155 12.67 23.06 -15.64
C CYS A 155 12.70 22.78 -17.13
N GLN A 156 12.20 23.71 -17.95
CA GLN A 156 12.25 23.56 -19.41
C GLN A 156 13.71 23.53 -19.89
N LYS A 157 14.57 24.42 -19.38
CA LYS A 157 15.99 24.44 -19.74
C LYS A 157 16.71 23.15 -19.37
N SER A 158 16.47 22.59 -18.17
CA SER A 158 17.15 21.39 -17.70
C SER A 158 16.71 20.11 -18.42
N ARG A 159 15.54 20.13 -19.06
CA ARG A 159 14.95 18.98 -19.78
C ARG A 159 14.98 19.07 -21.30
N SER A 160 15.33 20.23 -21.85
CA SER A 160 15.39 20.41 -23.31
C SER A 160 16.76 20.01 -23.84
N ASN A 161 16.79 19.16 -24.87
CA ASN A 161 18.01 18.96 -25.66
C ASN A 161 18.32 20.21 -26.52
N GLU A 162 19.59 20.41 -26.89
CA GLU A 162 20.04 21.53 -27.73
C GLU A 162 19.37 21.56 -29.12
N GLN A 163 18.86 20.41 -29.60
CA GLN A 163 18.00 20.29 -30.78
C GLN A 163 16.76 19.43 -30.46
N PRO A 164 15.63 20.04 -30.08
CA PRO A 164 14.44 19.29 -29.74
C PRO A 164 13.83 18.64 -31.00
N ALA A 165 13.52 17.35 -30.92
CA ALA A 165 12.72 16.67 -31.93
C ALA A 165 11.29 17.25 -31.97
N GLY A 166 10.58 17.09 -33.09
CA GLY A 166 9.20 17.56 -33.21
C GLY A 166 8.32 17.00 -32.09
N GLY A 167 7.64 17.89 -31.34
CA GLY A 167 6.79 17.53 -30.19
C GLY A 167 7.51 17.43 -28.84
N GLU A 168 8.84 17.51 -28.80
CA GLU A 168 9.62 17.43 -27.55
C GLU A 168 9.39 18.65 -26.65
N ALA A 169 9.36 19.85 -27.23
CA ALA A 169 9.13 21.09 -26.49
C ALA A 169 7.75 21.12 -25.81
N GLU A 170 6.70 20.64 -26.50
CA GLU A 170 5.34 20.54 -25.94
C GLU A 170 5.29 19.52 -24.80
N ARG A 171 5.94 18.36 -24.97
CA ARG A 171 6.04 17.33 -23.93
C ARG A 171 6.77 17.85 -22.69
N VAL A 172 7.92 18.50 -22.86
CA VAL A 172 8.70 19.09 -21.76
C VAL A 172 7.89 20.16 -21.04
N SER A 173 7.16 21.01 -21.79
CA SER A 173 6.29 22.01 -21.19
C SER A 173 5.17 21.39 -20.35
N ALA A 174 4.53 20.31 -20.84
CA ALA A 174 3.48 19.60 -20.11
C ALA A 174 4.01 18.93 -18.82
N GLU A 175 5.20 18.33 -18.88
CA GLU A 175 5.87 17.75 -17.70
C GLU A 175 6.18 18.82 -16.63
N CYS A 176 6.77 19.94 -17.03
CA CYS A 176 7.10 21.03 -16.11
C CYS A 176 5.83 21.65 -15.51
N GLN A 177 4.78 21.82 -16.31
CA GLN A 177 3.48 22.31 -15.82
C GLN A 177 2.86 21.33 -14.82
N CYS A 178 2.92 20.02 -15.09
CA CYS A 178 2.45 19.01 -14.14
C CYS A 178 3.19 19.13 -12.81
N ARG A 179 4.53 19.19 -12.83
CA ARG A 179 5.34 19.31 -11.60
C ARG A 179 5.00 20.57 -10.83
N PHE A 180 4.89 21.72 -11.50
CA PHE A 180 4.53 22.98 -10.87
C PHE A 180 3.16 22.93 -10.19
N SER A 181 2.13 22.47 -10.91
CA SER A 181 0.79 22.30 -10.35
C SER A 181 0.77 21.36 -9.15
N ARG A 182 1.67 20.36 -9.13
CA ARG A 182 1.79 19.42 -8.01
C ARG A 182 2.49 20.01 -6.80
N PHE A 183 3.54 20.81 -6.97
CA PHE A 183 4.15 21.53 -5.85
C PHE A 183 3.14 22.38 -5.06
N GLN A 184 2.20 23.02 -5.76
CA GLN A 184 1.15 23.82 -5.12
C GLN A 184 0.24 23.00 -4.20
N VAL A 185 0.03 21.71 -4.52
CA VAL A 185 -0.85 20.84 -3.73
C VAL A 185 -0.09 19.88 -2.82
N THR A 186 1.23 19.73 -2.92
CA THR A 186 2.03 18.84 -2.04
C THR A 186 2.67 19.58 -0.85
N GLY A 187 2.26 20.82 -0.59
CA GLY A 187 2.72 21.58 0.57
C GLY A 187 4.08 22.27 0.39
N PHE A 188 4.59 22.39 -0.84
CA PHE A 188 5.79 23.21 -1.08
C PHE A 188 5.54 24.65 -0.65
N THR A 189 6.53 25.25 -0.01
CA THR A 189 6.57 26.69 0.24
C THR A 189 7.32 27.39 -0.91
N GLN A 190 7.19 28.72 -1.03
CA GLN A 190 7.97 29.48 -2.02
C GLN A 190 9.49 29.27 -1.82
N PRO A 191 10.05 29.32 -0.59
CA PRO A 191 11.46 29.00 -0.36
C PRO A 191 11.88 27.60 -0.84
N ASP A 192 11.01 26.59 -0.70
CA ASP A 192 11.27 25.24 -1.19
C ASP A 192 11.35 25.21 -2.72
N LEU A 193 10.38 25.87 -3.39
CA LEU A 193 10.35 25.98 -4.84
C LEU A 193 11.57 26.74 -5.37
N ASP A 194 11.94 27.86 -4.74
CA ASP A 194 13.09 28.67 -5.14
C ASP A 194 14.39 27.88 -4.97
N ARG A 195 14.55 27.16 -3.86
CA ARG A 195 15.74 26.34 -3.58
C ARG A 195 15.87 25.18 -4.57
N TYR A 196 14.77 24.48 -4.85
CA TYR A 196 14.75 23.42 -5.87
C TYR A 196 14.99 23.98 -7.28
N THR A 197 14.43 25.15 -7.59
CA THR A 197 14.69 25.83 -8.87
C THR A 197 16.16 26.18 -9.03
N ALA A 198 16.80 26.69 -7.98
CA ALA A 198 18.23 27.00 -7.99
C ALA A 198 19.10 25.76 -8.20
N SER A 199 18.70 24.59 -7.68
CA SER A 199 19.45 23.34 -7.86
C SER A 199 19.40 22.77 -9.28
N LEU A 200 18.50 23.26 -10.13
CA LEU A 200 18.47 22.90 -11.56
C LEU A 200 19.55 23.67 -12.36
N GLY A 201 20.23 24.65 -11.75
CA GLY A 201 21.33 25.39 -12.35
C GLY A 201 22.70 24.75 -12.14
N GLU A 202 23.67 25.14 -12.98
CA GLU A 202 25.01 24.54 -13.02
C GLU A 202 25.89 24.83 -11.78
N ASN A 203 25.59 25.89 -11.02
CA ASN A 203 26.45 26.40 -9.94
C ASN A 203 25.75 26.38 -8.56
N PHE A 204 24.89 25.40 -8.30
CA PHE A 204 24.22 25.28 -7.01
C PHE A 204 25.18 24.84 -5.90
N GLU A 205 25.28 25.64 -4.84
CA GLU A 205 26.06 25.27 -3.66
C GLU A 205 25.24 24.30 -2.79
N TYR A 206 25.67 23.03 -2.76
CA TYR A 206 24.96 22.00 -2.03
C TYR A 206 25.07 22.20 -0.51
N PRO A 207 23.93 22.24 0.19
CA PRO A 207 23.91 22.40 1.64
C PRO A 207 24.60 21.24 2.37
N THR A 208 25.33 21.54 3.43
CA THR A 208 26.02 20.53 4.27
C THR A 208 25.49 20.51 5.70
N GLY A 209 25.69 19.38 6.41
CA GLY A 209 25.32 19.24 7.82
C GLY A 209 23.80 19.22 8.05
N ALA A 210 23.29 19.91 9.07
CA ALA A 210 21.85 19.91 9.35
C ALA A 210 20.98 20.43 8.18
N LYS A 211 21.54 21.30 7.33
CA LYS A 211 20.85 21.81 6.13
C LYS A 211 20.81 20.79 4.98
N GLU A 212 21.67 19.78 5.02
CA GLU A 212 21.72 18.67 4.08
C GLU A 212 20.50 17.76 4.27
N ILE A 213 20.14 17.42 5.50
CA ILE A 213 18.95 16.58 5.79
C ILE A 213 17.67 17.23 5.23
N ALA A 214 17.48 18.52 5.49
CA ALA A 214 16.34 19.28 4.96
C ALA A 214 16.37 19.37 3.42
N TRP A 215 17.57 19.45 2.83
CA TRP A 215 17.76 19.42 1.38
C TRP A 215 17.41 18.06 0.77
N GLN A 216 17.83 16.95 1.39
CA GLN A 216 17.51 15.60 0.94
C GLN A 216 16.00 15.34 1.01
N ALA A 217 15.33 15.79 2.08
CA ALA A 217 13.87 15.70 2.19
C ALA A 217 13.15 16.49 1.08
N LEU A 218 13.60 17.72 0.82
CA LEU A 218 13.09 18.54 -0.28
C LEU A 218 13.28 17.86 -1.64
N LEU A 219 14.48 17.34 -1.89
CA LEU A 219 14.81 16.66 -3.14
C LEU A 219 13.94 15.43 -3.35
N LYS A 220 13.78 14.58 -2.33
CA LYS A 220 12.91 13.41 -2.37
C LYS A 220 11.46 13.77 -2.66
N ASN A 221 10.92 14.82 -2.03
CA ASN A 221 9.58 15.30 -2.34
C ASN A 221 9.44 15.80 -3.79
N ALA A 222 10.49 16.44 -4.33
CA ALA A 222 10.50 16.88 -5.72
C ALA A 222 10.63 15.72 -6.72
N GLU A 223 11.37 14.68 -6.37
CA GLU A 223 11.45 13.43 -7.11
C GLU A 223 10.10 12.72 -7.13
N ASP A 224 9.43 12.59 -5.99
CA ASP A 224 8.09 11.99 -5.90
C ASP A 224 7.06 12.76 -6.76
N VAL A 225 7.08 14.09 -6.75
CA VAL A 225 6.27 14.92 -7.67
C VAL A 225 6.60 14.61 -9.14
N GLY A 226 7.89 14.47 -9.44
CA GLY A 226 8.36 14.14 -10.76
C GLY A 226 7.87 12.79 -11.26
N THR A 227 8.09 11.74 -10.47
CA THR A 227 7.62 10.38 -10.73
C THR A 227 6.11 10.36 -10.86
N GLY A 228 5.38 11.06 -9.99
CA GLY A 228 3.92 11.10 -10.07
C GLY A 228 3.38 11.71 -11.37
N CYS A 229 4.07 12.72 -11.92
CA CYS A 229 3.76 13.24 -13.25
C CYS A 229 4.02 12.21 -14.38
N ASP A 230 5.07 11.41 -14.25
CA ASP A 230 5.35 10.33 -15.19
C ASP A 230 4.30 9.21 -15.08
N VAL A 231 3.85 8.87 -13.87
CA VAL A 231 2.72 7.94 -13.64
C VAL A 231 1.43 8.47 -14.25
N ALA A 232 1.08 9.74 -13.99
CA ALA A 232 -0.13 10.37 -14.53
C ALA A 232 -0.15 10.44 -16.06
N SER A 233 1.03 10.51 -16.69
CA SER A 233 1.18 10.48 -18.16
C SER A 233 1.31 9.07 -18.74
N GLY A 234 1.27 8.02 -17.90
CA GLY A 234 1.41 6.63 -18.32
C GLY A 234 2.82 6.20 -18.72
N LYS A 235 3.85 7.00 -18.43
CA LYS A 235 5.26 6.66 -18.70
C LYS A 235 5.87 5.74 -17.65
N SER A 236 5.29 5.75 -16.45
CA SER A 236 5.77 4.98 -15.31
C SER A 236 4.59 4.44 -14.50
N GLN A 237 4.91 3.60 -13.53
CA GLN A 237 4.00 3.14 -12.50
C GLN A 237 4.73 3.29 -11.17
N TRP A 238 3.99 3.58 -10.09
CA TRP A 238 4.59 3.47 -8.77
C TRP A 238 5.08 2.04 -8.57
N PRO A 239 6.21 1.85 -7.86
CA PRO A 239 6.50 0.56 -7.30
C PRO A 239 5.28 0.04 -6.53
N PRO A 240 5.01 -1.26 -6.58
CA PRO A 240 4.00 -1.90 -5.75
C PRO A 240 4.02 -1.38 -4.31
N ALA A 241 2.87 -0.92 -3.83
CA ALA A 241 2.63 -0.71 -2.40
C ALA A 241 2.15 -2.01 -1.71
N TYR A 242 1.96 -3.10 -2.48
CA TYR A 242 1.67 -4.41 -1.92
C TYR A 242 2.96 -5.09 -1.46
N PHE A 243 2.85 -5.90 -0.40
CA PHE A 243 3.97 -6.62 0.21
C PHE A 243 4.62 -7.56 -0.81
N ASN A 244 5.96 -7.70 -0.74
CA ASN A 244 6.65 -8.67 -1.58
C ASN A 244 6.11 -10.07 -1.28
N HIS A 245 5.66 -10.77 -2.32
CA HIS A 245 5.12 -12.12 -2.20
C HIS A 245 6.16 -13.20 -2.48
N GLY A 246 7.43 -12.84 -2.71
CA GLY A 246 8.49 -13.78 -3.05
C GLY A 246 8.39 -14.33 -4.49
N ASP A 247 9.54 -14.68 -5.06
CA ASP A 247 9.62 -15.22 -6.43
C ASP A 247 9.57 -16.75 -6.49
N GLN A 248 9.52 -17.41 -5.32
CA GLN A 248 9.49 -18.87 -5.24
C GLN A 248 8.10 -19.40 -5.62
N PRO A 249 8.03 -20.56 -6.31
CA PRO A 249 6.76 -21.23 -6.55
C PRO A 249 6.04 -21.52 -5.23
N GLN A 250 4.78 -21.10 -5.14
CA GLN A 250 3.93 -21.32 -3.96
C GLN A 250 2.83 -22.32 -4.27
N GLN A 251 2.32 -22.94 -3.21
CA GLN A 251 1.04 -23.64 -3.23
C GLN A 251 -0.05 -22.71 -2.72
N LYS A 252 -1.27 -22.92 -3.22
CA LYS A 252 -2.45 -22.26 -2.65
C LYS A 252 -2.75 -22.89 -1.29
N LEU A 253 -2.74 -22.08 -0.24
CA LEU A 253 -2.94 -22.55 1.14
C LEU A 253 -4.24 -21.99 1.73
N ASN A 254 -4.75 -22.69 2.74
CA ASN A 254 -5.77 -22.22 3.65
C ASN A 254 -5.11 -21.69 4.94
N PHE A 255 -5.27 -20.40 5.19
CA PHE A 255 -4.65 -19.70 6.32
C PHE A 255 -5.54 -19.57 7.55
N ASP A 256 -6.79 -20.03 7.51
CA ASP A 256 -7.80 -19.76 8.56
C ASP A 256 -7.32 -20.22 9.94
N SER A 257 -6.96 -21.50 10.06
CA SER A 257 -6.51 -22.11 11.32
C SER A 257 -5.26 -21.45 11.89
N PHE A 258 -4.33 -21.04 11.02
CA PHE A 258 -3.10 -20.36 11.41
C PHE A 258 -3.38 -18.95 11.91
N LEU A 259 -4.15 -18.16 11.15
CA LEU A 259 -4.48 -16.77 11.50
C LEU A 259 -5.38 -16.68 12.75
N ASP A 260 -6.16 -17.72 13.05
CA ASP A 260 -6.92 -17.81 14.30
C ASP A 260 -6.02 -18.12 15.51
N ALA A 261 -4.98 -18.93 15.33
CA ALA A 261 -4.08 -19.36 16.41
C ALA A 261 -2.94 -18.36 16.70
N CYS A 262 -2.47 -17.64 15.67
CA CYS A 262 -1.27 -16.82 15.73
C CYS A 262 -1.32 -15.64 16.72
N PRO A 263 -2.38 -14.80 16.75
CA PRO A 263 -2.38 -13.62 17.62
C PRO A 263 -2.32 -13.93 19.13
N ALA A 264 -2.62 -15.17 19.53
CA ALA A 264 -2.61 -15.62 20.92
C ALA A 264 -1.23 -16.08 21.42
N GLN A 265 -0.19 -16.09 20.58
CA GLN A 265 1.10 -16.64 20.97
C GLN A 265 1.86 -15.77 21.96
N ASP A 266 2.35 -16.38 23.04
CA ASP A 266 3.09 -15.68 24.09
C ASP A 266 4.36 -15.00 23.56
N PHE A 267 5.12 -15.65 22.67
CA PHE A 267 6.35 -15.04 22.11
C PHE A 267 6.04 -13.81 21.24
N ILE A 268 4.86 -13.77 20.61
CA ILE A 268 4.36 -12.62 19.84
C ILE A 268 3.94 -11.52 20.81
N LEU A 269 3.10 -11.85 21.80
CA LEU A 269 2.57 -10.85 22.74
C LEU A 269 3.64 -10.24 23.65
N THR A 270 4.68 -11.01 23.99
CA THR A 270 5.79 -10.56 24.86
C THR A 270 6.93 -9.87 24.09
N ASN A 271 6.90 -9.88 22.76
CA ASN A 271 7.91 -9.19 21.95
C ASN A 271 7.80 -7.67 22.09
N HIS A 272 8.91 -7.00 22.41
CA HIS A 272 8.98 -5.56 22.61
C HIS A 272 8.52 -4.73 21.39
N LYS A 273 8.64 -5.26 20.16
CA LYS A 273 8.15 -4.59 18.95
C LYS A 273 6.64 -4.72 18.75
N ILE A 274 5.98 -5.68 19.40
CA ILE A 274 4.60 -6.06 19.09
C ILE A 274 3.68 -5.47 20.15
N GLY A 275 3.69 -6.03 21.36
CA GLY A 275 3.06 -5.46 22.56
C GLY A 275 1.59 -4.99 22.44
N SER A 276 0.86 -5.35 21.38
CA SER A 276 -0.57 -5.11 21.23
C SER A 276 -1.21 -6.19 20.34
N PRO A 277 -2.52 -6.49 20.51
CA PRO A 277 -3.21 -7.50 19.69
C PRO A 277 -3.22 -7.19 18.19
N ASP A 278 -3.31 -5.91 17.81
CA ASP A 278 -3.39 -5.53 16.39
C ASP A 278 -2.03 -5.51 15.71
N ARG A 279 -0.97 -5.18 16.45
CA ARG A 279 0.41 -5.40 15.97
C ARG A 279 0.71 -6.90 15.85
N ALA A 280 0.17 -7.72 16.77
CA ALA A 280 0.26 -9.17 16.65
C ALA A 280 -0.45 -9.67 15.39
N LEU A 281 -1.66 -9.18 15.11
CA LEU A 281 -2.39 -9.50 13.87
C LEU A 281 -1.58 -9.11 12.62
N SER A 282 -0.97 -7.93 12.61
CA SER A 282 -0.10 -7.49 11.52
C SER A 282 1.11 -8.41 11.30
N LEU A 283 1.78 -8.83 12.39
CA LEU A 283 2.85 -9.82 12.29
C LEU A 283 2.34 -11.16 11.75
N CYS A 284 1.19 -11.64 12.24
CA CYS A 284 0.58 -12.88 11.78
C CYS A 284 0.26 -12.85 10.28
N GLY A 285 -0.21 -11.72 9.76
CA GLY A 285 -0.36 -11.51 8.31
C GLY A 285 0.98 -11.66 7.59
N CYS A 286 2.04 -11.02 8.09
CA CYS A 286 3.38 -11.16 7.52
C CYS A 286 3.86 -12.62 7.51
N LEU A 287 3.75 -13.33 8.64
CA LEU A 287 4.13 -14.73 8.74
C LEU A 287 3.34 -15.60 7.75
N ALA A 288 2.03 -15.39 7.65
CA ALA A 288 1.17 -16.11 6.70
C ALA A 288 1.60 -15.88 5.24
N ARG A 289 2.08 -14.68 4.89
CA ARG A 289 2.60 -14.38 3.55
C ARG A 289 3.98 -14.95 3.30
N GLU A 290 4.83 -14.97 4.33
CA GLU A 290 6.23 -15.33 4.19
C GLU A 290 6.47 -16.84 4.25
N MET A 291 5.75 -17.60 5.07
CA MET A 291 5.95 -19.06 5.14
C MET A 291 5.76 -19.79 3.78
N PRO A 292 4.80 -19.43 2.91
CA PRO A 292 4.71 -19.96 1.55
C PRO A 292 5.95 -19.69 0.69
N THR A 293 6.62 -18.54 0.86
CA THR A 293 7.84 -18.20 0.11
C THR A 293 9.03 -19.07 0.54
N GLN A 294 8.99 -19.56 1.78
CA GLN A 294 9.97 -20.48 2.35
C GLN A 294 9.72 -21.94 1.97
N GLY A 295 8.56 -22.26 1.38
CA GLY A 295 8.22 -23.60 0.89
C GLY A 295 7.30 -24.41 1.81
N ILE A 296 6.63 -23.77 2.78
CA ILE A 296 5.69 -24.48 3.65
C ILE A 296 4.54 -25.11 2.83
N SER A 297 4.16 -26.33 3.21
CA SER A 297 2.99 -27.02 2.67
C SER A 297 1.73 -26.72 3.50
N GLN A 298 0.55 -27.15 3.04
CA GLN A 298 -0.66 -27.08 3.87
C GLN A 298 -0.51 -27.88 5.17
N GLU A 299 0.08 -29.08 5.09
CA GLU A 299 0.31 -29.95 6.25
C GLU A 299 1.25 -29.28 7.26
N GLY A 300 2.35 -28.70 6.79
CA GLY A 300 3.27 -27.93 7.63
C GLY A 300 2.61 -26.70 8.27
N LEU A 301 1.78 -25.97 7.52
CA LEU A 301 1.04 -24.82 8.05
C LEU A 301 0.02 -25.23 9.13
N ASP A 302 -0.67 -26.35 8.91
CA ASP A 302 -1.62 -26.91 9.87
C ASP A 302 -0.93 -27.40 11.15
N LEU A 303 0.28 -27.97 11.03
CA LEU A 303 1.13 -28.34 12.17
C LEU A 303 1.56 -27.10 12.96
N VAL A 304 2.04 -26.04 12.30
CA VAL A 304 2.39 -24.78 12.97
C VAL A 304 1.16 -24.19 13.68
N ALA A 305 -0.03 -24.28 13.08
CA ALA A 305 -1.26 -23.83 13.73
C ALA A 305 -1.63 -24.65 14.99
N GLN A 306 -1.46 -25.98 14.94
CA GLN A 306 -1.65 -26.86 16.10
C GLN A 306 -0.63 -26.58 17.21
N TYR A 307 0.62 -26.38 16.82
CA TYR A 307 1.69 -25.99 17.73
C TYR A 307 1.37 -24.69 18.47
N TYR A 308 0.90 -23.69 17.75
CA TYR A 308 0.45 -22.42 18.33
C TYR A 308 -0.72 -22.62 19.30
N ARG A 309 -1.61 -23.58 19.07
CA ARG A 309 -2.67 -23.92 20.02
C ARG A 309 -2.18 -24.75 21.22
N ASN A 310 -0.87 -25.02 21.31
CA ASN A 310 -0.25 -25.93 22.28
C ASN A 310 -0.85 -27.35 22.23
N GLU A 311 -1.29 -27.78 21.05
CA GLU A 311 -1.88 -29.10 20.82
C GLU A 311 -0.80 -30.18 20.59
N ILE A 312 0.36 -29.76 20.06
CA ILE A 312 1.52 -30.59 19.74
C ILE A 312 2.81 -29.89 20.19
N SER A 313 3.89 -30.66 20.35
CA SER A 313 5.22 -30.15 20.70
C SER A 313 6.14 -29.97 19.47
N ASP A 314 7.26 -29.25 19.62
CA ASP A 314 8.29 -29.13 18.57
C ASP A 314 8.71 -30.50 18.02
N ALA A 315 8.87 -31.49 18.91
CA ALA A 315 9.28 -32.85 18.55
C ALA A 315 8.21 -33.60 17.73
N ASP A 316 6.92 -33.28 17.95
CA ASP A 316 5.83 -33.86 17.17
C ASP A 316 5.81 -33.26 15.76
N ILE A 317 6.06 -31.95 15.63
CA ILE A 317 6.20 -31.29 14.31
C ILE A 317 7.40 -31.88 13.56
N GLU A 318 8.57 -31.96 14.19
CA GLU A 318 9.79 -32.48 13.54
C GLU A 318 9.63 -33.94 13.07
N ALA A 319 8.77 -34.72 13.74
CA ALA A 319 8.47 -36.10 13.36
C ALA A 319 7.56 -36.20 12.12
N GLU A 320 6.68 -35.22 11.89
CA GLU A 320 5.74 -35.20 10.77
C GLU A 320 6.28 -34.39 9.58
N ASP A 321 6.81 -33.20 9.84
CA ASP A 321 7.47 -32.32 8.87
C ASP A 321 8.70 -31.65 9.51
N ALA A 322 9.86 -32.25 9.28
CA ALA A 322 11.15 -31.81 9.83
C ALA A 322 11.55 -30.38 9.40
N ASP A 323 11.00 -29.87 8.30
CA ASP A 323 11.37 -28.56 7.77
C ASP A 323 10.36 -27.46 8.18
N ALA A 324 9.17 -27.80 8.69
CA ALA A 324 8.11 -26.84 9.01
C ALA A 324 8.55 -25.74 9.99
N LEU A 325 9.23 -26.10 11.09
CA LEU A 325 9.77 -25.12 12.04
C LEU A 325 10.92 -24.31 11.44
N THR A 326 11.72 -24.90 10.55
CA THR A 326 12.79 -24.17 9.85
C THR A 326 12.21 -23.11 8.90
N PHE A 327 11.12 -23.42 8.19
CA PHE A 327 10.42 -22.44 7.35
C PHE A 327 9.77 -21.34 8.19
N HIS A 328 9.15 -21.71 9.31
CA HIS A 328 8.58 -20.77 10.27
C HIS A 328 9.64 -19.83 10.88
N ASP A 329 10.82 -20.32 11.25
CA ASP A 329 11.91 -19.53 11.81
C ASP A 329 12.43 -18.50 10.80
N LYS A 330 12.66 -18.92 9.55
CA LYS A 330 13.08 -18.01 8.47
C LYS A 330 12.03 -16.94 8.21
N ALA A 331 10.76 -17.32 8.18
CA ALA A 331 9.66 -16.37 8.02
C ALA A 331 9.59 -15.38 9.19
N SER A 332 9.81 -15.86 10.41
CA SER A 332 9.86 -15.04 11.61
C SER A 332 11.02 -14.05 11.57
N GLU A 333 12.21 -14.48 11.17
CA GLU A 333 13.36 -13.59 10.99
C GLU A 333 13.10 -12.51 9.93
N ALA A 334 12.58 -12.91 8.76
CA ALA A 334 12.26 -12.00 7.67
C ALA A 334 11.22 -10.94 8.11
N CYS A 335 10.13 -11.37 8.74
CA CYS A 335 9.09 -10.47 9.23
C CYS A 335 9.59 -9.57 10.36
N LEU A 336 10.22 -10.12 11.41
CA LEU A 336 10.66 -9.34 12.57
C LEU A 336 11.83 -8.38 12.28
N SER A 337 12.68 -8.70 11.30
CA SER A 337 13.78 -7.82 10.89
C SER A 337 13.27 -6.51 10.27
N GLN A 338 12.17 -6.59 9.51
CA GLN A 338 11.54 -5.45 8.85
C GLN A 338 10.42 -4.83 9.69
N PHE A 339 9.91 -5.55 10.69
CA PHE A 339 8.83 -5.06 11.56
C PHE A 339 9.24 -3.76 12.27
N PRO A 340 8.52 -2.66 12.06
CA PRO A 340 8.81 -1.38 12.70
C PRO A 340 8.78 -1.51 14.23
N ALA A 341 9.69 -0.82 14.91
CA ALA A 341 9.66 -0.73 16.37
C ALA A 341 8.45 0.09 16.85
N LYS A 342 8.08 -0.06 18.13
CA LYS A 342 7.08 0.80 18.77
C LYS A 342 7.57 2.24 18.94
#